data_AF-A0A8R2HBC1-F1
#
_entry.id   AF-A0A8R2HBC1-F1
#
_cell.length_a   1.000
_cell.length_b   1.000
_cell.length_c   1.000
_cell.angle_alpha   90.00
_cell.angle_beta   90.00
_cell.angle_gamma   90.00
#
_symmetry.space_group_name_H-M   'P 1'
#
loop_
_entity.id
_entity.type
_entity.pdbx_description
1 polymer ?
#
loop_
_entity_poly.entity_id
_entity_poly.type
_entity_poly.pdbx_seq_one_letter_code
_entity_poly.pdbx_strand_id
1 'polypeptide(L)'
;MIDGTHIPIMAPADGRLDYVNRKGWTSIILQAVVDHEYQIRDICCKHPGSCHDAFVLKDSNLFKNADMLIPTQMRRIQEIDVPLMILGDPAYPLLPWIMKGKKTKF
;
A
#
# COMPACT_ATOMS: atom_id res chain seq x y z
N MET A 1 -6.05 6.46 -1.73
CA MET A 1 -6.18 4.99 -1.62
C MET A 1 -4.81 4.37 -1.74
N ILE A 2 -4.53 3.29 -1.02
CA ILE A 2 -3.30 2.48 -1.13
C ILE A 2 -3.69 1.03 -1.40
N ASP A 3 -3.02 0.40 -2.35
CA ASP A 3 -3.20 -1.02 -2.64
C ASP A 3 -1.90 -1.64 -3.18
N GLY A 4 -1.81 -2.97 -3.09
CA GLY A 4 -0.73 -3.78 -3.61
C GLY A 4 -1.18 -4.63 -4.80
N THR A 5 -0.38 -4.70 -5.85
CA THR A 5 -0.59 -5.64 -6.96
C THR A 5 0.68 -6.40 -7.30
N HIS A 6 0.53 -7.59 -7.88
CA HIS A 6 1.66 -8.41 -8.30
C HIS A 6 1.99 -8.15 -9.77
N ILE A 7 3.25 -7.80 -10.03
CA ILE A 7 3.78 -7.65 -11.39
C ILE A 7 4.55 -8.94 -11.74
N PRO A 8 4.16 -9.67 -12.81
CA PRO A 8 4.87 -10.86 -13.23
C PRO A 8 6.32 -10.57 -13.59
N ILE A 9 7.23 -11.45 -13.17
CA ILE A 9 8.63 -11.37 -13.54
C ILE A 9 9.20 -12.76 -13.86
N MET A 10 10.29 -12.75 -14.63
CA MET A 10 11.21 -13.89 -14.69
C MET A 10 12.13 -13.82 -13.47
N ALA A 11 11.78 -14.57 -12.42
CA ALA A 11 12.59 -14.58 -11.20
C ALA A 11 13.98 -15.19 -11.46
N PRO A 12 15.02 -14.72 -10.74
CA PRO A 12 16.33 -15.37 -10.75
C PRO A 12 16.21 -16.85 -10.39
N ALA A 13 17.12 -17.68 -10.94
CA ALA A 13 17.13 -19.11 -10.65
C ALA A 13 17.41 -19.39 -9.16
N ASP A 14 18.35 -18.64 -8.59
CA ASP A 14 18.61 -18.62 -7.15
C ASP A 14 17.53 -17.79 -6.43
N GLY A 15 17.01 -18.30 -5.32
CA GLY A 15 15.95 -17.61 -4.56
C GLY A 15 14.59 -17.49 -5.26
N ARG A 16 14.31 -18.25 -6.34
CA ARG A 16 13.03 -18.19 -7.08
C ARG A 16 11.79 -18.27 -6.19
N LEU A 17 11.84 -19.08 -5.13
CA LEU A 17 10.73 -19.29 -4.20
C LEU A 17 10.30 -18.01 -3.49
N ASP A 18 11.22 -17.07 -3.26
CA ASP A 18 10.91 -15.79 -2.62
C ASP A 18 9.96 -14.94 -3.47
N TYR A 19 9.98 -15.13 -4.79
CA TYR A 19 9.12 -14.40 -5.71
C TYR A 19 7.76 -15.06 -5.94
N VAL A 20 7.55 -16.30 -5.46
CA VAL A 20 6.29 -17.01 -5.64
C VAL A 20 5.23 -16.38 -4.72
N ASN A 21 4.21 -15.77 -5.34
CA ASN A 21 3.10 -15.19 -4.59
C ASN A 21 2.08 -16.25 -4.15
N ARG A 22 1.06 -15.81 -3.41
CA ARG A 22 -0.03 -16.67 -2.90
C ARG A 22 -0.85 -17.36 -4.01
N LYS A 23 -0.73 -16.91 -5.26
CA LYS A 23 -1.37 -17.52 -6.44
C LYS A 23 -0.45 -18.52 -7.17
N GLY A 24 0.77 -18.77 -6.67
CA GLY A 24 1.67 -19.80 -7.18
C GLY A 24 2.54 -19.39 -8.37
N TRP A 25 2.63 -18.09 -8.70
CA TRP A 25 3.47 -17.59 -9.79
C TRP A 25 4.45 -16.51 -9.32
N THR A 26 5.54 -16.34 -10.08
CA THR A 26 6.65 -15.44 -9.72
C THR A 26 6.33 -13.98 -10.02
N SER A 27 6.50 -13.11 -9.03
CA SER A 27 6.16 -11.70 -9.12
C SER A 27 7.00 -10.82 -8.19
N ILE A 28 6.97 -9.52 -8.44
CA ILE A 28 7.29 -8.48 -7.46
C ILE A 28 6.01 -7.75 -7.06
N ILE A 29 6.00 -7.17 -5.87
CA ILE A 29 4.88 -6.37 -5.39
C ILE A 29 5.08 -4.91 -5.81
N LEU A 30 4.05 -4.36 -6.45
CA LEU A 30 3.87 -2.93 -6.69
C LEU A 30 2.83 -2.41 -5.70
N GLN A 31 3.27 -1.65 -4.71
CA GLN A 31 2.39 -0.85 -3.85
C GLN A 31 2.27 0.55 -4.45
N ALA A 32 1.05 1.06 -4.57
CA ALA A 32 0.80 2.39 -5.10
C ALA A 32 -0.18 3.16 -4.22
N VAL A 33 0.06 4.47 -4.08
CA VAL A 33 -0.89 5.42 -3.50
C VAL A 33 -1.45 6.29 -4.62
N VAL A 34 -2.78 6.34 -4.69
CA VAL A 34 -3.52 7.16 -5.66
C VAL A 34 -4.45 8.10 -4.91
N ASP A 35 -4.52 9.36 -5.31
CA ASP A 35 -5.45 10.31 -4.73
C ASP A 35 -6.85 10.27 -5.38
N HIS A 36 -7.70 11.23 -5.01
CA HIS A 36 -9.07 11.36 -5.53
C HIS A 36 -9.14 11.91 -6.97
N GLU A 37 -8.04 12.45 -7.50
CA GLU A 37 -7.91 12.94 -8.88
C GLU A 37 -7.22 11.88 -9.78
N TYR A 38 -7.16 10.64 -9.29
CA TYR A 38 -6.50 9.51 -9.96
C TYR A 38 -5.01 9.72 -10.23
N GLN A 39 -4.36 10.63 -9.51
CA GLN A 39 -2.93 10.88 -9.62
C GLN A 39 -2.16 9.94 -8.70
N ILE A 40 -1.09 9.35 -9.23
CA ILE A 40 -0.17 8.54 -8.45
C ILE A 40 0.65 9.48 -7.56
N ARG A 41 0.63 9.23 -6.25
CA ARG A 41 1.34 10.04 -5.24
C ARG A 41 2.58 9.35 -4.69
N ASP A 42 2.58 8.02 -4.65
CA ASP A 42 3.74 7.21 -4.24
C ASP A 42 3.71 5.84 -4.92
N ILE A 43 4.90 5.29 -5.18
CA ILE A 43 5.10 3.94 -5.70
C ILE A 43 6.21 3.25 -4.91
N CYS A 44 5.98 2.01 -4.49
CA CYS A 44 7.01 1.12 -3.97
C CYS A 44 7.01 -0.20 -4.75
N CYS A 45 8.12 -0.51 -5.45
CA CYS A 45 8.27 -1.71 -6.26
C CYS A 45 9.64 -2.36 -6.05
N LYS A 46 9.80 -3.05 -4.92
CA LYS A 46 11.10 -3.62 -4.51
C LYS A 46 11.04 -5.00 -3.87
N HIS A 47 9.84 -5.46 -3.51
CA HIS A 47 9.69 -6.68 -2.70
C HIS A 47 9.28 -7.87 -3.56
N PRO A 48 9.82 -9.06 -3.27
CA PRO A 48 9.37 -10.31 -3.85
C PRO A 48 7.88 -10.59 -3.60
N GLY A 49 7.26 -11.36 -4.49
CA GLY A 49 5.84 -11.70 -4.45
C GLY A 49 5.38 -12.49 -3.23
N SER A 50 6.30 -13.09 -2.47
CA SER A 50 5.95 -13.78 -1.21
C SER A 50 5.73 -12.84 -0.02
N CYS A 51 6.18 -11.57 -0.11
CA CYS A 51 6.11 -10.63 1.00
C CYS A 51 4.66 -10.24 1.36
N HIS A 52 4.45 -9.87 2.63
CA HIS A 52 3.17 -9.36 3.12
C HIS A 52 3.04 -7.85 2.89
N ASP A 53 1.83 -7.36 2.57
CA ASP A 53 1.56 -5.93 2.31
C ASP A 53 1.98 -5.01 3.46
N ALA A 54 1.82 -5.45 4.72
CA ALA A 54 2.26 -4.71 5.89
C ALA A 54 3.79 -4.55 5.96
N PHE A 55 4.56 -5.54 5.50
CA PHE A 55 6.01 -5.44 5.40
C PHE A 55 6.42 -4.49 4.29
N VAL A 56 5.77 -4.60 3.12
CA VAL A 56 5.97 -3.69 1.98
C VAL A 56 5.69 -2.24 2.39
N LEU A 57 4.59 -2.01 3.11
CA LEU A 57 4.26 -0.69 3.66
C LEU A 57 5.36 -0.19 4.59
N LYS A 58 5.75 -0.98 5.60
CA LYS A 58 6.72 -0.53 6.61
C LYS A 58 8.06 -0.13 5.99
N ASP A 59 8.45 -0.79 4.90
CA ASP A 59 9.71 -0.48 4.21
C ASP A 59 9.58 0.61 3.14
N SER A 60 8.36 1.04 2.77
CA SER A 60 8.15 2.06 1.72
C SER A 60 8.58 3.46 2.14
N ASN A 61 8.86 4.32 1.14
CA ASN A 61 9.21 5.72 1.40
C ASN A 61 8.04 6.50 2.02
N LEU A 62 6.81 6.15 1.63
CA LEU A 62 5.59 6.68 2.25
C LEU A 62 5.62 6.50 3.78
N PHE A 63 5.86 5.27 4.26
CA PHE A 63 5.82 5.00 5.71
C PHE A 63 6.99 5.69 6.44
N LYS A 64 8.19 5.65 5.86
CA LYS A 64 9.39 6.24 6.47
C LYS A 64 9.33 7.77 6.56
N ASN A 65 8.60 8.42 5.67
CA ASN A 65 8.47 9.88 5.61
C ASN A 65 7.03 10.34 5.85
N ALA A 66 6.20 9.52 6.51
CA ALA A 66 4.77 9.80 6.66
C ALA A 66 4.51 11.16 7.33
N ASP A 67 5.32 11.52 8.33
CA ASP A 67 5.17 12.80 9.05
C ASP A 67 5.41 14.03 8.16
N MET A 68 6.13 13.88 7.04
CA MET A 68 6.38 14.95 6.07
C MET A 68 5.44 14.86 4.86
N LEU A 69 5.11 13.65 4.41
CA LEU A 69 4.36 13.41 3.18
C LEU A 69 2.84 13.42 3.38
N ILE A 70 2.37 13.00 4.56
CA ILE A 70 0.94 13.01 4.85
C ILE A 70 0.53 14.40 5.34
N PRO A 71 -0.38 15.08 4.63
CA PRO A 71 -0.84 16.39 5.05
C PRO A 71 -1.55 16.32 6.41
N THR A 72 -1.18 17.21 7.32
CA THR A 72 -1.76 17.33 8.67
C THR A 72 -3.05 18.17 8.70
N GLN A 73 -3.58 18.56 7.54
CA GLN A 73 -4.79 19.36 7.49
C GLN A 73 -6.00 18.55 7.98
N MET A 74 -6.80 19.21 8.81
CA MET A 74 -8.09 18.69 9.28
C MET A 74 -9.20 19.23 8.37
N ARG A 75 -10.20 18.40 8.08
CA ARG A 75 -11.45 18.81 7.45
C ARG A 75 -12.61 18.61 8.41
N ARG A 76 -13.44 19.64 8.56
CA ARG A 76 -14.68 19.59 9.34
C ARG A 76 -15.75 18.82 8.55
N ILE A 77 -16.22 17.69 9.09
CA ILE A 77 -17.30 16.87 8.54
C ILE A 77 -18.35 16.68 9.63
N GLN A 78 -19.59 17.16 9.41
CA GLN A 78 -20.71 16.98 10.35
C GLN A 78 -20.32 17.29 11.82
N GLU A 79 -19.63 18.41 12.03
CA GLU A 79 -19.14 18.85 13.35
C GLU A 79 -17.99 18.04 13.98
N ILE A 80 -17.29 17.24 13.18
CA ILE A 80 -16.10 16.51 13.60
C ILE A 80 -14.92 16.94 12.73
N ASP A 81 -13.79 17.28 13.35
CA ASP A 81 -12.55 17.51 12.63
C ASP A 81 -11.87 16.19 12.33
N VAL A 82 -11.72 15.89 11.03
CA VAL A 82 -11.21 14.61 10.53
C VAL A 82 -9.89 14.87 9.80
N PRO A 83 -8.80 14.17 10.13
CA PRO A 83 -7.54 14.31 9.40
C PRO A 83 -7.67 13.74 7.98
N LEU A 84 -6.78 14.17 7.09
CA LEU A 84 -6.61 13.48 5.83
C LEU A 84 -6.08 12.06 6.09
N MET A 85 -6.74 11.06 5.50
CA MET A 85 -6.40 9.65 5.68
C MET A 85 -6.29 8.94 4.34
N ILE A 86 -5.38 7.97 4.26
CA ILE A 86 -5.27 7.04 3.15
C ILE A 86 -6.18 5.83 3.43
N LEU A 87 -7.08 5.54 2.50
CA LEU A 87 -7.86 4.30 2.53
C LEU A 87 -7.02 3.14 2.02
N GLY A 88 -6.73 2.14 2.86
CA GLY A 88 -6.04 0.91 2.48
C GLY A 88 -6.97 -0.29 2.46
N ASP A 89 -6.56 -1.36 1.77
CA ASP A 89 -7.25 -2.65 1.85
C ASP A 89 -7.16 -3.26 3.29
N PRO A 90 -7.92 -4.31 3.63
CA PRO A 90 -7.89 -4.90 4.97
C PRO A 90 -6.54 -5.50 5.40
N ALA A 91 -5.62 -5.77 4.47
CA ALA A 91 -4.29 -6.30 4.78
C ALA A 91 -3.35 -5.23 5.34
N TYR A 92 -3.66 -3.94 5.14
CA TYR A 92 -2.92 -2.84 5.73
C TYR A 92 -3.25 -2.64 7.22
N PRO A 93 -2.25 -2.29 8.06
CA PRO A 93 -2.48 -1.96 9.46
C PRO A 93 -3.28 -0.66 9.61
N LEU A 94 -3.99 -0.53 10.74
CA LEU A 94 -4.60 0.75 11.12
C LEU A 94 -3.50 1.68 11.64
N LEU A 95 -3.40 2.89 11.10
CA LEU A 95 -2.42 3.92 11.49
C LEU A 95 -3.13 5.27 11.62
N PRO A 96 -2.53 6.29 12.28
CA PRO A 96 -3.12 7.62 12.36
C PRO A 96 -3.49 8.24 11.00
N TRP A 97 -2.81 7.81 9.93
CA TRP A 97 -3.00 8.27 8.56
C TRP A 97 -3.43 7.17 7.57
N ILE A 98 -3.70 5.94 8.05
CA ILE A 98 -4.29 4.85 7.24
C ILE A 98 -5.56 4.32 7.89
N MET A 99 -6.65 4.32 7.14
CA MET A 99 -7.91 3.69 7.50
C MET A 99 -8.08 2.36 6.78
N LYS A 100 -8.61 1.35 7.48
CA LYS A 100 -8.97 0.06 6.89
C LYS A 100 -10.26 0.17 6.09
N GLY A 101 -10.15 -0.03 4.79
CA GLY A 101 -11.30 -0.24 3.90
C GLY A 101 -11.98 -1.56 4.21
N LYS A 102 -13.31 -1.58 4.13
CA LYS A 102 -14.07 -2.85 4.07
C LYS A 102 -14.01 -3.36 2.63
N LYS A 103 -13.79 -4.66 2.43
CA LYS A 103 -14.01 -5.29 1.12
C LYS A 103 -15.51 -5.27 0.83
N THR A 104 -15.96 -4.26 0.09
CA THR A 104 -17.27 -4.30 -0.56
C THR A 104 -17.08 -5.14 -1.83
N LYS A 105 -17.73 -6.31 -1.88
CA LYS A 105 -17.83 -7.07 -3.13
C LYS A 105 -18.66 -6.22 -4.11
N PHE A 106 -18.06 -5.78 -5.20
CA PHE A 106 -18.78 -5.42 -6.42
C PHE A 106 -18.85 -6.65 -7.31
#